data_AF-A0A2K8KWN6-F1
#
_entry.id   AF-A0A2K8KWN6-F1
#
_cell.length_a   1.000
_cell.length_b   1.000
_cell.length_c   1.000
_cell.angle_alpha   90.00
_cell.angle_beta   90.00
_cell.angle_gamma   90.00
#
_symmetry.space_group_name_H-M   'P 1'
#
loop_
_entity.id
_entity.type
_entity.pdbx_description
1 polymer ?
#
loop_
_entity_poly.entity_id
_entity_poly.type
_entity_poly.pdbx_seq_one_letter_code
_entity_poly.pdbx_strand_id
1 'polypeptide(L)'
;MINNIKAWFIKRNPIFTSHLQRIGLLRIIPPALAMYIMIPVYIFFHIVCIKLLYNLLICPLLSVERIELKHYIVIDRHLLPGLSYTAKFHCAYCGYANGLSVATSVLLTRISTEARLPANNILRVLLIFAYFITSGLSVLAQSLVILSFDYVMAPLLGLHRMSMQQATDKMKASGFAGEFTVFGKLGRQLLRFEYNCSLRHANSLEQIESQWCPIKHLDDYPGAVYPEHHEFFIERCELCKLRRVLCSEGTVSTRKPTW
;
A
#
# COMPACT_ATOMS: atom_id res chain seq x y z
N MET A 1 -36.66 -20.80 -1.90
CA MET A 1 -36.36 -19.50 -1.25
C MET A 1 -34.89 -19.37 -0.83
N ILE A 2 -34.32 -20.32 -0.08
CA ILE A 2 -32.91 -20.29 0.38
C ILE A 2 -31.88 -20.24 -0.78
N ASN A 3 -32.11 -20.99 -1.87
CA ASN A 3 -31.21 -20.99 -3.03
C ASN A 3 -31.20 -19.64 -3.78
N ASN A 4 -32.34 -18.93 -3.82
CA ASN A 4 -32.44 -17.61 -4.44
C ASN A 4 -31.75 -16.54 -3.57
N ILE A 5 -31.86 -16.65 -2.24
CA ILE A 5 -31.15 -15.75 -1.30
C ILE A 5 -29.63 -15.96 -1.39
N LYS A 6 -29.17 -17.22 -1.43
CA LYS A 6 -27.74 -17.54 -1.65
C LYS A 6 -27.24 -17.00 -2.99
N ALA A 7 -27.96 -17.24 -4.09
CA ALA A 7 -27.60 -16.73 -5.40
C ALA A 7 -27.54 -15.19 -5.44
N TRP A 8 -28.47 -14.53 -4.76
CA TRP A 8 -28.50 -13.07 -4.64
C TRP A 8 -27.30 -12.51 -3.87
N PHE A 9 -26.94 -13.11 -2.72
CA PHE A 9 -25.75 -12.71 -1.95
C PHE A 9 -24.44 -12.94 -2.72
N ILE A 10 -24.34 -14.08 -3.41
CA ILE A 10 -23.18 -14.43 -4.25
C ILE A 10 -23.01 -13.43 -5.40
N LYS A 11 -24.11 -13.01 -6.03
CA LYS A 11 -24.06 -12.04 -7.13
C LYS A 11 -23.57 -10.65 -6.69
N ARG A 12 -23.88 -10.22 -5.45
CA ARG A 12 -23.51 -8.89 -4.94
C ARG A 12 -22.17 -8.82 -4.20
N ASN A 13 -21.64 -9.95 -3.75
CA ASN A 13 -20.37 -10.02 -3.01
C ASN A 13 -19.44 -11.12 -3.56
N PRO A 14 -19.08 -11.09 -4.86
CA PRO A 14 -18.35 -12.18 -5.48
C PRO A 14 -17.00 -12.45 -4.79
N ILE A 15 -16.28 -11.41 -4.39
CA ILE A 15 -14.97 -11.53 -3.73
C ILE A 15 -15.12 -12.15 -2.34
N PHE A 16 -15.89 -11.52 -1.45
CA PHE A 16 -16.06 -11.98 -0.08
C PHE A 16 -16.65 -13.40 -0.01
N THR A 17 -17.65 -13.69 -0.84
CA THR A 17 -18.25 -15.03 -0.86
C THR A 17 -17.29 -16.10 -1.38
N SER A 18 -16.40 -15.77 -2.32
CA SER A 18 -15.36 -16.69 -2.80
C SER A 18 -14.39 -17.07 -1.67
N HIS A 19 -13.90 -16.08 -0.93
CA HIS A 19 -13.03 -16.35 0.21
C HIS A 19 -13.76 -17.07 1.34
N LEU A 20 -15.01 -16.69 1.64
CA LEU A 20 -15.82 -17.37 2.64
C LEU A 20 -16.00 -18.87 2.33
N GLN A 21 -16.23 -19.20 1.06
CA GLN A 21 -16.33 -20.59 0.59
C GLN A 21 -14.99 -21.33 0.68
N ARG A 22 -13.88 -20.65 0.41
CA ARG A 22 -12.53 -21.25 0.33
C ARG A 22 -11.89 -21.48 1.70
N ILE A 23 -11.91 -20.47 2.57
CA ILE A 23 -11.13 -20.46 3.82
C ILE A 23 -11.99 -20.33 5.08
N GLY A 24 -13.31 -20.14 4.94
CA GLY A 24 -14.24 -20.03 6.04
C GLY A 24 -14.20 -18.69 6.78
N LEU A 25 -15.25 -18.45 7.57
CA LEU A 25 -15.49 -17.15 8.20
C LEU A 25 -14.46 -16.80 9.29
N LEU A 26 -14.02 -17.80 10.06
CA LEU A 26 -13.09 -17.62 11.17
C LEU A 26 -11.73 -17.05 10.74
N ARG A 27 -11.31 -17.34 9.50
CA ARG A 27 -10.07 -16.82 8.93
C ARG A 27 -10.21 -15.42 8.32
N ILE A 28 -11.43 -14.98 8.01
CA ILE A 28 -11.69 -13.70 7.32
C ILE A 28 -11.99 -12.56 8.30
N ILE A 29 -12.71 -12.84 9.39
CA ILE A 29 -13.13 -11.79 10.33
C ILE A 29 -11.95 -11.06 10.96
N PRO A 30 -10.93 -11.73 11.55
CA PRO A 30 -9.85 -10.99 12.21
C PRO A 30 -9.04 -10.09 11.26
N PRO A 31 -8.67 -10.51 10.03
CA PRO A 31 -8.04 -9.63 9.05
C PRO A 31 -8.93 -8.45 8.64
N ALA A 32 -10.23 -8.65 8.48
CA ALA A 32 -11.16 -7.56 8.19
C ALA A 32 -11.20 -6.53 9.32
N LEU A 33 -11.26 -6.98 10.58
CA LEU A 33 -11.20 -6.10 11.76
C LEU A 33 -9.86 -5.35 11.83
N ALA A 34 -8.75 -6.05 11.59
CA ALA A 34 -7.42 -5.44 11.56
C ALA A 34 -7.34 -4.32 10.50
N MET A 35 -7.89 -4.54 9.31
CA MET A 35 -7.98 -3.52 8.25
C MET A 35 -8.72 -2.26 8.75
N TYR A 36 -9.86 -2.41 9.43
CA TYR A 36 -10.61 -1.28 9.97
C TYR A 36 -9.85 -0.54 11.09
N ILE A 37 -9.16 -1.28 11.97
CA ILE A 37 -8.32 -0.70 13.04
C ILE A 37 -7.14 0.10 12.46
N MET A 38 -6.66 -0.25 11.26
CA MET A 38 -5.59 0.50 10.58
C MET A 38 -6.07 1.80 9.89
N ILE A 39 -7.37 2.09 9.82
CA ILE A 39 -7.87 3.32 9.17
C ILE A 39 -7.29 4.60 9.81
N PRO A 40 -7.30 4.79 11.15
CA PRO A 40 -6.68 5.95 11.77
C PRO A 40 -5.17 6.07 11.47
N VAL A 41 -4.46 4.95 11.34
CA VAL A 41 -3.03 4.94 11.00
C VAL A 41 -2.80 5.48 9.60
N TYR A 42 -3.62 5.08 8.61
CA TYR A 42 -3.53 5.64 7.26
C TYR A 42 -3.92 7.10 7.18
N ILE A 43 -4.90 7.55 7.97
CA ILE A 43 -5.27 8.97 8.05
C ILE A 43 -4.10 9.77 8.62
N PHE A 44 -3.49 9.31 9.71
CA PHE A 44 -2.29 9.92 10.28
C PHE A 44 -1.14 9.95 9.27
N PHE A 45 -0.88 8.82 8.62
CA PHE A 45 0.19 8.69 7.63
C PHE A 45 0.02 9.65 6.44
N HIS A 46 -1.20 9.77 5.91
CA HIS A 46 -1.48 10.72 4.84
C HIS A 46 -1.38 12.17 5.35
N ILE A 47 -2.21 12.54 6.32
CA ILE A 47 -2.41 13.96 6.67
C ILE A 47 -1.19 14.52 7.41
N VAL A 48 -0.67 13.78 8.39
CA VAL A 48 0.45 14.23 9.21
C VAL A 48 1.77 13.96 8.50
N CYS A 49 2.09 12.69 8.18
CA CYS A 49 3.41 12.38 7.63
C CYS A 49 3.60 12.94 6.21
N ILE A 50 2.70 12.61 5.27
CA ILE A 50 2.91 12.98 3.86
C ILE A 50 2.57 14.44 3.59
N LYS A 51 1.36 14.90 3.95
CA LYS A 51 0.89 16.24 3.60
C LYS A 51 1.55 17.34 4.42
N LEU A 52 1.45 17.25 5.76
CA LEU A 52 1.95 18.30 6.65
C LEU A 52 3.48 18.27 6.76
N LEU A 53 4.05 17.14 7.17
CA LEU A 53 5.47 17.06 7.47
C LEU A 53 6.29 16.99 6.18
N TYR A 54 6.05 16.03 5.29
CA TYR A 54 6.87 15.91 4.09
C TYR A 54 6.62 17.01 3.06
N ASN A 55 5.39 17.15 2.55
CA ASN A 55 5.13 18.07 1.44
C ASN A 55 5.19 19.55 1.84
N LEU A 56 4.68 19.91 3.03
CA LEU A 56 4.60 21.31 3.47
C LEU A 56 5.89 21.78 4.15
N LEU A 57 6.53 20.93 4.97
CA LEU A 57 7.71 21.31 5.75
C LEU A 57 9.03 20.82 5.12
N ILE A 58 9.23 19.51 4.96
CA ILE A 58 10.53 18.94 4.57
C ILE A 58 10.89 19.22 3.11
N CYS A 59 9.98 18.99 2.16
CA CYS A 59 10.27 19.13 0.73
C CYS A 59 10.70 20.55 0.37
N PRO A 60 10.00 21.62 0.79
CA PRO A 60 10.43 22.99 0.50
C PRO A 60 11.79 23.33 1.12
N LEU A 61 12.04 22.89 2.35
CA LEU A 61 13.30 23.15 3.04
C LEU A 61 14.49 22.39 2.41
N LEU A 62 14.22 21.25 1.76
CA LEU A 62 15.22 20.48 1.01
C LEU A 62 15.26 20.81 -0.49
N SER A 63 14.48 21.78 -0.97
CA SER A 63 14.34 22.07 -2.41
C SER A 63 13.93 20.84 -3.25
N VAL A 64 13.15 19.93 -2.67
CA VAL A 64 12.59 18.74 -3.32
C VAL A 64 11.21 19.08 -3.87
N GLU A 65 10.88 18.60 -5.06
CA GLU A 65 9.56 18.82 -5.63
C GLU A 65 8.49 18.01 -4.86
N ARG A 66 7.43 18.70 -4.41
CA ARG A 66 6.33 18.09 -3.65
C ARG A 66 5.61 17.04 -4.47
N ILE A 67 5.18 15.96 -3.83
CA ILE A 67 4.37 14.94 -4.50
C ILE A 67 2.88 15.32 -4.56
N GLU A 68 2.26 15.11 -5.72
CA GLU A 68 0.83 15.30 -5.91
C GLU A 68 0.07 13.98 -5.79
N LEU A 69 -0.59 13.76 -4.65
CA LEU A 69 -1.25 12.47 -4.34
C LEU A 69 -2.33 12.03 -5.34
N LYS A 70 -2.93 12.96 -6.09
CA LYS A 70 -3.93 12.64 -7.12
C LYS A 70 -3.39 11.73 -8.23
N HIS A 71 -2.08 11.72 -8.46
CA HIS A 71 -1.44 10.87 -9.47
C HIS A 71 -1.25 9.42 -9.01
N TYR A 72 -1.30 9.18 -7.70
CA TYR A 72 -1.01 7.87 -7.11
C TYR A 72 -2.27 7.23 -6.49
N ILE A 73 -3.16 8.03 -5.92
CA ILE A 73 -4.39 7.55 -5.28
C ILE A 73 -5.50 7.44 -6.32
N VAL A 74 -5.68 6.25 -6.89
CA VAL A 74 -6.75 5.95 -7.86
C VAL A 74 -7.86 5.16 -7.18
N ILE A 75 -9.05 5.75 -7.08
CA ILE A 75 -10.22 5.17 -6.41
C ILE A 75 -11.43 5.18 -7.33
N ASP A 76 -11.53 4.17 -8.18
CA ASP A 76 -12.52 4.09 -9.26
C ASP A 76 -13.23 2.72 -9.31
N ARG A 77 -12.56 1.62 -8.92
CA ARG A 77 -13.13 0.26 -8.92
C ARG A 77 -14.39 0.10 -8.09
N HIS A 78 -14.59 0.95 -7.09
CA HIS A 78 -15.82 0.99 -6.30
C HIS A 78 -17.07 1.40 -7.13
N LEU A 79 -16.89 1.95 -8.33
CA LEU A 79 -17.96 2.30 -9.26
C LEU A 79 -18.41 1.09 -10.10
N LEU A 80 -17.71 -0.05 -10.04
CA LEU A 80 -18.10 -1.25 -10.78
C LEU A 80 -19.54 -1.69 -10.45
N PRO A 81 -20.38 -1.93 -11.49
CA PRO A 81 -21.75 -2.35 -11.28
C PRO A 81 -21.79 -3.74 -10.63
N GLY A 82 -22.73 -3.93 -9.71
CA GLY A 82 -22.94 -5.21 -9.03
C GLY A 82 -22.14 -5.41 -7.73
N LEU A 83 -21.22 -4.51 -7.38
CA LEU A 83 -20.58 -4.53 -6.06
C LEU A 83 -21.55 -4.07 -4.96
N SER A 84 -21.57 -4.79 -3.83
CA SER A 84 -22.21 -4.35 -2.61
C SER A 84 -21.54 -3.11 -2.00
N TYR A 85 -22.20 -2.42 -1.08
CA TYR A 85 -21.59 -1.29 -0.36
C TYR A 85 -20.31 -1.66 0.38
N THR A 86 -20.24 -2.85 0.97
CA THR A 86 -19.03 -3.32 1.68
C THR A 86 -17.89 -3.59 0.71
N ALA A 87 -18.16 -4.23 -0.43
CA ALA A 87 -17.16 -4.47 -1.47
C ALA A 87 -16.66 -3.15 -2.08
N LYS A 88 -17.55 -2.17 -2.30
CA LYS A 88 -17.19 -0.83 -2.74
C LYS A 88 -16.26 -0.14 -1.75
N PHE A 89 -16.56 -0.20 -0.46
CA PHE A 89 -15.71 0.34 0.60
C PHE A 89 -14.33 -0.32 0.62
N HIS A 90 -14.26 -1.65 0.54
CA HIS A 90 -12.97 -2.38 0.50
C HIS A 90 -12.14 -2.03 -0.74
N CYS A 91 -12.78 -1.87 -1.91
CA CYS A 91 -12.11 -1.41 -3.12
C CYS A 91 -11.53 -0.01 -2.96
N ALA A 92 -12.29 0.91 -2.37
CA ALA A 92 -11.83 2.27 -2.11
C ALA A 92 -10.67 2.30 -1.10
N TYR A 93 -10.78 1.53 -0.01
CA TYR A 93 -9.71 1.38 0.98
C TYR A 93 -8.42 0.85 0.34
N CYS A 94 -8.50 -0.22 -0.44
CA CYS A 94 -7.33 -0.81 -1.09
C CYS A 94 -6.68 0.17 -2.08
N GLY A 95 -7.48 0.86 -2.91
CA GLY A 95 -6.96 1.88 -3.84
C GLY A 95 -6.26 3.03 -3.11
N TYR A 96 -6.84 3.49 -2.00
CA TYR A 96 -6.25 4.54 -1.16
C TYR A 96 -4.93 4.10 -0.51
N ALA A 97 -4.92 2.94 0.14
CA ALA A 97 -3.73 2.43 0.82
C ALA A 97 -2.57 2.16 -0.14
N ASN A 98 -2.85 1.52 -1.29
CA ASN A 98 -1.86 1.29 -2.35
C ASN A 98 -1.32 2.60 -2.90
N GLY A 99 -2.19 3.56 -3.21
CA GLY A 99 -1.78 4.86 -3.72
C GLY A 99 -0.87 5.64 -2.76
N LEU A 100 -1.14 5.58 -1.45
CA LEU A 100 -0.25 6.16 -0.44
C LEU A 100 1.12 5.46 -0.42
N SER A 101 1.15 4.13 -0.51
CA SER A 101 2.40 3.37 -0.53
C SER A 101 3.29 3.73 -1.73
N VAL A 102 2.69 3.80 -2.93
CA VAL A 102 3.38 4.25 -4.15
C VAL A 102 3.89 5.69 -3.99
N ALA A 103 3.04 6.60 -3.51
CA ALA A 103 3.41 7.99 -3.30
C ALA A 103 4.59 8.13 -2.33
N THR A 104 4.62 7.36 -1.24
CA THR A 104 5.75 7.34 -0.30
C THR A 104 7.03 6.86 -0.96
N SER A 105 7.00 5.77 -1.73
CA SER A 105 8.18 5.28 -2.44
C SER A 105 8.75 6.33 -3.41
N VAL A 106 7.88 7.04 -4.13
CA VAL A 106 8.30 8.13 -5.02
C VAL A 106 8.87 9.31 -4.23
N LEU A 107 8.21 9.74 -3.16
CA LEU A 107 8.69 10.81 -2.29
C LEU A 107 10.10 10.52 -1.74
N LEU A 108 10.33 9.32 -1.22
CA LEU A 108 11.65 8.92 -0.70
C LEU A 108 12.71 8.87 -1.79
N THR A 109 12.31 8.46 -3.01
CA THR A 109 13.19 8.49 -4.19
C THR A 109 13.59 9.92 -4.53
N ARG A 110 12.63 10.86 -4.59
CA ARG A 110 12.90 12.29 -4.81
C ARG A 110 13.81 12.87 -3.75
N ILE A 111 13.57 12.56 -2.46
CA ILE A 111 14.47 12.99 -1.38
C ILE A 111 15.88 12.44 -1.60
N SER A 112 16.02 11.19 -2.05
CA SER A 112 17.33 10.57 -2.28
C SER A 112 18.14 11.19 -3.42
N THR A 113 17.47 11.81 -4.41
CA THR A 113 18.10 12.32 -5.63
C THR A 113 18.14 13.84 -5.71
N GLU A 114 17.16 14.55 -5.15
CA GLU A 114 16.96 16.00 -5.34
C GLU A 114 17.38 16.83 -4.12
N ALA A 115 17.43 16.24 -2.93
CA ALA A 115 17.53 16.99 -1.69
C ALA A 115 18.81 17.85 -1.60
N ARG A 116 18.64 19.11 -1.20
CA ARG A 116 19.69 20.11 -1.01
C ARG A 116 19.52 20.78 0.34
N LEU A 117 20.62 20.94 1.08
CA LEU A 117 20.57 21.63 2.38
C LEU A 117 20.51 23.15 2.20
N PRO A 118 19.83 23.87 3.10
CA PRO A 118 19.90 25.32 3.14
C PRO A 118 21.31 25.81 3.52
N ALA A 119 21.67 27.01 3.06
CA ALA A 119 22.94 27.65 3.37
C ALA A 119 23.05 28.06 4.86
N ASN A 120 21.92 28.39 5.51
CA ASN A 120 21.89 28.79 6.91
C ASN A 120 22.10 27.58 7.84
N ASN A 121 23.14 27.64 8.68
CA ASN A 121 23.53 26.56 9.59
C ASN A 121 22.48 26.24 10.66
N ILE A 122 21.80 27.23 11.22
CA ILE A 122 20.75 27.02 12.23
C ILE A 122 19.56 26.31 11.59
N LEU A 123 19.12 26.80 10.41
CA LEU A 123 18.03 26.19 9.67
C LEU A 123 18.37 24.76 9.25
N ARG A 124 19.63 24.49 8.89
CA ARG A 124 20.12 23.14 8.57
C ARG A 124 19.99 22.18 9.74
N VAL A 125 20.41 22.57 10.95
CA VAL A 125 20.30 21.73 12.14
C VAL A 125 18.83 21.45 12.48
N LEU A 126 17.99 22.49 12.44
CA LEU A 126 16.54 22.35 12.68
C LEU A 126 15.89 21.44 11.63
N LEU A 127 16.27 21.55 10.36
CA LEU A 127 15.78 20.71 9.28
C LEU A 127 16.17 19.24 9.47
N ILE A 128 17.42 18.96 9.86
CA ILE A 128 17.87 17.59 10.13
C ILE A 128 17.01 16.96 11.24
N PHE A 129 16.79 17.71 12.32
CA PHE A 129 15.96 17.25 13.43
C PHE A 129 14.51 17.02 13.01
N ALA A 130 13.91 17.97 12.28
CA ALA A 130 12.56 17.84 11.74
C ALA A 130 12.44 16.65 10.78
N TYR A 131 13.44 16.41 9.93
CA TYR A 131 13.49 15.27 9.03
C TYR A 131 13.54 13.95 9.80
N PHE A 132 14.37 13.84 10.83
CA PHE A 132 14.44 12.62 11.64
C PHE A 132 13.14 12.32 12.37
N ILE A 133 12.47 13.33 12.93
CA ILE A 133 11.13 13.15 13.51
C ILE A 133 10.14 12.69 12.44
N THR A 134 10.14 13.35 11.28
CA THR A 134 9.21 13.04 10.18
C THR A 134 9.39 11.60 9.69
N SER A 135 10.63 11.22 9.42
CA SER A 135 10.99 9.86 9.01
C SER A 135 10.65 8.84 10.09
N GLY A 136 10.92 9.14 11.36
CA GLY A 136 10.55 8.28 12.49
C GLY A 136 9.04 8.04 12.61
N LEU A 137 8.22 9.09 12.49
CA LEU A 137 6.76 8.98 12.51
C LEU A 137 6.22 8.19 11.31
N SER A 138 6.80 8.43 10.13
CA SER A 138 6.48 7.69 8.89
C SER A 138 6.80 6.20 9.02
N VAL A 139 8.00 5.88 9.52
CA VAL A 139 8.44 4.52 9.82
C VAL A 139 7.52 3.85 10.83
N LEU A 140 7.14 4.55 11.90
CA LEU A 140 6.23 4.03 12.91
C LEU A 140 4.87 3.66 12.29
N ALA A 141 4.27 4.57 11.52
CA ALA A 141 2.98 4.33 10.86
C ALA A 141 3.05 3.13 9.92
N GLN A 142 4.08 3.04 9.07
CA GLN A 142 4.28 1.89 8.17
C GLN A 142 4.51 0.60 8.95
N SER A 143 5.30 0.65 10.03
CA SER A 143 5.59 -0.52 10.86
C SER A 143 4.35 -1.06 11.54
N LEU A 144 3.43 -0.21 12.01
CA LEU A 144 2.15 -0.65 12.58
C LEU A 144 1.32 -1.43 11.57
N VAL A 145 1.25 -0.96 10.31
CA VAL A 145 0.56 -1.66 9.23
C VAL A 145 1.24 -3.00 8.91
N ILE A 146 2.57 -3.00 8.79
CA ILE A 146 3.35 -4.21 8.51
C ILE A 146 3.16 -5.24 9.63
N LEU A 147 3.19 -4.84 10.90
CA LEU A 147 2.96 -5.74 12.03
C LEU A 147 1.53 -6.30 12.01
N SER A 148 0.53 -5.45 11.74
CA SER A 148 -0.86 -5.90 11.56
C SER A 148 -0.97 -6.94 10.45
N PHE A 149 -0.28 -6.72 9.33
CA PHE A 149 -0.22 -7.67 8.23
C PHE A 149 0.49 -8.98 8.60
N ASP A 150 1.72 -8.90 9.10
CA ASP A 150 2.59 -10.06 9.33
C ASP A 150 2.04 -11.01 10.40
N TYR A 151 1.37 -10.47 11.42
CA TYR A 151 0.91 -11.23 12.58
C TYR A 151 -0.59 -11.53 12.58
N VAL A 152 -1.41 -10.78 11.84
CA VAL A 152 -2.86 -11.02 11.76
C VAL A 152 -3.28 -11.46 10.37
N MET A 153 -3.01 -10.66 9.35
CA MET A 153 -3.57 -10.92 8.01
C MET A 153 -2.90 -12.09 7.30
N ALA A 154 -1.56 -12.08 7.22
CA ALA A 154 -0.78 -13.08 6.51
C ALA A 154 -1.02 -14.52 7.00
N PRO A 155 -0.94 -14.85 8.31
CA PRO A 155 -1.16 -16.21 8.80
C PRO A 155 -2.62 -16.67 8.75
N LEU A 156 -3.59 -15.77 8.55
CA LEU A 156 -5.00 -16.16 8.42
C LEU A 156 -5.46 -16.27 6.97
N LEU A 157 -4.85 -15.51 6.04
CA LEU A 157 -5.26 -15.45 4.62
C LEU A 157 -4.30 -16.15 3.64
N GLY A 158 -3.13 -16.60 4.10
CA GLY A 158 -2.17 -17.37 3.31
C GLY A 158 -1.19 -16.48 2.58
N LEU A 159 -0.97 -15.26 3.09
CA LEU A 159 -0.23 -14.24 2.36
C LEU A 159 1.26 -14.41 2.55
N HIS A 160 1.99 -14.12 1.49
CA HIS A 160 3.44 -14.08 1.53
C HIS A 160 3.91 -12.82 2.25
N ARG A 161 4.95 -12.96 3.06
CA ARG A 161 5.56 -11.87 3.81
C ARG A 161 6.91 -11.54 3.19
N MET A 162 7.25 -10.26 3.20
CA MET A 162 8.59 -9.81 2.82
C MET A 162 9.39 -9.50 4.09
N SER A 163 10.48 -10.24 4.28
CA SER A 163 11.43 -9.97 5.35
C SER A 163 12.18 -8.66 5.13
N MET A 164 12.74 -8.09 6.20
CA MET A 164 13.60 -6.90 6.11
C MET A 164 14.83 -7.14 5.25
N GLN A 165 15.37 -8.37 5.25
CA GLN A 165 16.52 -8.72 4.42
C GLN A 165 16.15 -8.70 2.94
N GLN A 166 15.05 -9.37 2.55
CA GLN A 166 14.57 -9.35 1.16
C GLN A 166 14.27 -7.93 0.66
N ALA A 167 13.65 -7.08 1.50
CA ALA A 167 13.42 -5.68 1.17
C ALA A 167 14.75 -4.89 1.03
N THR A 168 15.75 -5.21 1.86
CA THR A 168 17.09 -4.60 1.78
C THR A 168 17.79 -4.99 0.49
N ASP A 169 17.71 -6.25 0.09
CA ASP A 169 18.34 -6.76 -1.12
C ASP A 169 17.66 -6.16 -2.36
N LYS A 170 16.32 -6.07 -2.37
CA LYS A 170 15.57 -5.36 -3.43
C LYS A 170 15.96 -3.89 -3.52
N MET A 171 16.06 -3.19 -2.38
CA MET A 171 16.52 -1.79 -2.33
C MET A 171 17.97 -1.63 -2.81
N LYS A 172 18.87 -2.56 -2.46
CA LYS A 172 20.27 -2.52 -2.91
C LYS A 172 20.37 -2.74 -4.42
N ALA A 173 19.59 -3.68 -4.96
CA ALA A 173 19.55 -3.99 -6.37
C ALA A 173 19.11 -2.79 -7.22
N SER A 174 18.24 -1.92 -6.70
CA SER A 174 17.84 -0.68 -7.40
C SER A 174 18.84 0.47 -7.24
N GLY A 175 19.93 0.30 -6.49
CA GLY A 175 20.89 1.37 -6.22
C GLY A 175 20.35 2.49 -5.31
N PHE A 176 19.21 2.28 -4.66
CA PHE A 176 18.52 3.33 -3.90
C PHE A 176 19.42 3.97 -2.83
N ALA A 177 19.47 5.31 -2.82
CA ALA A 177 20.27 6.12 -1.91
C ALA A 177 21.75 5.65 -1.82
N GLY A 178 22.35 5.20 -2.93
CA GLY A 178 23.77 4.88 -3.05
C GLY A 178 24.66 6.11 -2.81
N GLU A 179 24.35 7.19 -3.51
CA GLU A 179 25.09 8.46 -3.52
C GLU A 179 24.54 9.52 -2.55
N PHE A 180 23.56 9.15 -1.72
CA PHE A 180 22.90 10.10 -0.82
C PHE A 180 23.82 10.52 0.33
N THR A 181 24.20 11.80 0.36
CA THR A 181 25.15 12.38 1.33
C THR A 181 24.60 13.54 2.14
N VAL A 182 23.39 14.02 1.82
CA VAL A 182 22.77 15.26 2.36
C VAL A 182 22.78 15.31 3.90
N PHE A 183 22.51 14.19 4.56
CA PHE A 183 22.46 14.07 6.02
C PHE A 183 23.55 13.17 6.60
N GLY A 184 24.65 12.98 5.85
CA GLY A 184 25.72 12.06 6.20
C GLY A 184 25.27 10.60 6.26
N LYS A 185 26.10 9.76 6.88
CA LYS A 185 25.89 8.30 6.94
C LYS A 185 24.61 7.92 7.70
N LEU A 186 24.33 8.62 8.81
CA LEU A 186 23.15 8.33 9.63
C LEU A 186 21.85 8.63 8.89
N GLY A 187 21.73 9.80 8.24
CA GLY A 187 20.54 10.11 7.48
C GLY A 187 20.36 9.23 6.24
N ARG A 188 21.45 8.80 5.60
CA ARG A 188 21.40 7.76 4.55
C ARG A 188 20.86 6.44 5.08
N GLN A 189 21.31 5.99 6.25
CA GLN A 189 20.81 4.76 6.87
C GLN A 189 19.32 4.87 7.21
N LEU A 190 18.89 6.02 7.74
CA LEU A 190 17.49 6.28 8.07
C LEU A 190 16.61 6.28 6.81
N LEU A 191 17.02 7.00 5.76
CA LEU A 191 16.31 7.02 4.47
C LEU A 191 16.17 5.61 3.88
N ARG A 192 17.22 4.80 3.93
CA ARG A 192 17.21 3.40 3.48
C ARG A 192 16.31 2.53 4.35
N PHE A 193 16.28 2.77 5.65
CA PHE A 193 15.40 2.05 6.57
C PHE A 193 13.94 2.36 6.31
N GLU A 194 13.60 3.63 6.11
CA GLU A 194 12.24 4.05 5.77
C GLU A 194 11.80 3.49 4.40
N TYR A 195 12.70 3.50 3.41
CA TYR A 195 12.41 2.88 2.12
C TYR A 195 12.25 1.36 2.21
N ASN A 196 13.00 0.68 3.09
CA ASN A 196 12.79 -0.73 3.40
C ASN A 196 11.38 -0.99 3.95
N CYS A 197 10.94 -0.20 4.93
CA CYS A 197 9.57 -0.26 5.43
C CYS A 197 8.56 -0.03 4.30
N SER A 198 8.80 0.93 3.42
CA SER A 198 7.93 1.21 2.27
C SER A 198 7.81 0.02 1.32
N LEU A 199 8.92 -0.66 1.00
CA LEU A 199 8.91 -1.86 0.17
C LEU A 199 8.13 -3.02 0.82
N ARG A 200 8.30 -3.22 2.13
CA ARG A 200 7.55 -4.26 2.86
C ARG A 200 6.07 -3.95 2.91
N HIS A 201 5.73 -2.69 3.19
CA HIS A 201 4.35 -2.21 3.20
C HIS A 201 3.68 -2.36 1.82
N ALA A 202 4.40 -2.00 0.75
CA ALA A 202 3.94 -2.23 -0.62
C ALA A 202 3.71 -3.72 -0.91
N ASN A 203 4.59 -4.61 -0.42
CA ASN A 203 4.40 -6.05 -0.56
C ASN A 203 3.16 -6.56 0.19
N SER A 204 2.92 -6.07 1.41
CA SER A 204 1.72 -6.40 2.17
C SER A 204 0.44 -6.03 1.41
N LEU A 205 0.43 -4.84 0.80
CA LEU A 205 -0.72 -4.34 0.06
C LEU A 205 -0.93 -5.07 -1.27
N GLU A 206 0.13 -5.42 -1.99
CA GLU A 206 0.04 -6.24 -3.21
C GLU A 206 -0.60 -7.60 -2.92
N GLN A 207 -0.24 -8.24 -1.81
CA GLN A 207 -0.83 -9.53 -1.42
C GLN A 207 -2.32 -9.41 -1.12
N ILE A 208 -2.73 -8.36 -0.39
CA ILE A 208 -4.14 -8.10 -0.11
C ILE A 208 -4.89 -7.76 -1.39
N GLU A 209 -4.38 -6.83 -2.19
CA GLU A 209 -5.06 -6.36 -3.40
C GLU A 209 -5.25 -7.49 -4.41
N SER A 210 -4.25 -8.35 -4.57
CA SER A 210 -4.31 -9.51 -5.47
C SER A 210 -5.34 -10.58 -5.06
N GLN A 211 -5.71 -10.62 -3.78
CA GLN A 211 -6.76 -11.52 -3.28
C GLN A 211 -8.14 -10.85 -3.23
N TRP A 212 -8.21 -9.56 -2.88
CA TRP A 212 -9.46 -8.90 -2.51
C TRP A 212 -9.93 -7.86 -3.53
N CYS A 213 -9.06 -7.30 -4.35
CA CYS A 213 -9.41 -6.31 -5.37
C CYS A 213 -8.68 -6.50 -6.72
N PRO A 214 -8.51 -7.74 -7.26
CA PRO A 214 -7.67 -7.95 -8.45
C PRO A 214 -8.44 -7.70 -9.76
N ILE A 215 -9.02 -6.51 -9.86
CA ILE A 215 -9.76 -6.04 -11.04
C ILE A 215 -9.03 -4.80 -11.55
N LYS A 216 -8.89 -4.68 -12.88
CA LYS A 216 -8.27 -3.50 -13.47
C LYS A 216 -9.07 -2.22 -13.16
N HIS A 217 -8.35 -1.10 -13.12
CA HIS A 217 -8.91 0.23 -12.95
C HIS A 217 -9.87 0.59 -14.09
N LEU A 218 -10.80 1.51 -13.81
CA LEU A 218 -11.79 2.00 -14.77
C LEU A 218 -11.23 3.12 -15.65
N ASP A 219 -10.53 4.06 -15.03
CA ASP A 219 -10.06 5.28 -15.66
C ASP A 219 -8.59 5.15 -16.03
N ASP A 220 -8.28 5.30 -17.31
CA ASP A 220 -6.92 5.45 -17.82
C ASP A 220 -6.59 6.95 -17.89
N TYR A 221 -6.35 7.57 -16.73
CA TYR A 221 -5.85 8.96 -16.70
C TYR A 221 -4.36 8.98 -17.07
N PRO A 222 -3.91 9.83 -18.02
CA PRO A 222 -2.53 9.80 -18.52
C PRO A 222 -1.42 9.97 -17.48
N GLY A 223 -1.71 10.57 -16.33
CA GLY A 223 -0.75 10.76 -15.23
C GLY A 223 -0.92 9.81 -14.05
N ALA A 224 -1.75 8.76 -14.18
CA ALA A 224 -1.95 7.78 -13.11
C ALA A 224 -0.77 6.80 -13.07
N VAL A 225 -0.25 6.53 -11.87
CA VAL A 225 0.84 5.59 -11.65
C VAL A 225 0.31 4.35 -10.96
N TYR A 226 0.31 3.22 -11.67
CA TYR A 226 -0.15 1.93 -11.16
C TYR A 226 1.03 1.05 -10.69
N PRO A 227 0.85 0.25 -9.62
CA PRO A 227 1.78 -0.79 -9.25
C PRO A 227 1.99 -1.85 -10.34
N GLU A 228 3.21 -2.41 -10.40
CA GLU A 228 3.58 -3.44 -11.39
C GLU A 228 2.68 -4.67 -11.36
N HIS A 229 2.24 -5.11 -10.18
CA HIS A 229 1.41 -6.32 -10.02
C HIS A 229 0.00 -6.20 -10.61
N HIS A 230 -0.41 -5.01 -11.05
CA HIS A 230 -1.69 -4.81 -11.75
C HIS A 230 -1.71 -5.47 -13.13
N GLU A 231 -0.55 -5.88 -13.66
CA GLU A 231 -0.47 -6.67 -14.90
C GLU A 231 -1.26 -8.00 -14.84
N PHE A 232 -1.38 -8.59 -13.64
CA PHE A 232 -2.09 -9.83 -13.41
C PHE A 232 -3.60 -9.65 -13.15
N PHE A 233 -4.09 -8.40 -13.13
CA PHE A 233 -5.46 -8.12 -12.75
C PHE A 233 -6.45 -8.48 -13.86
N ILE A 234 -7.63 -8.91 -13.44
CA ILE A 234 -8.68 -9.40 -14.33
C ILE A 234 -9.48 -8.23 -14.91
N GLU A 235 -9.93 -8.39 -16.15
CA GLU A 235 -10.73 -7.38 -16.84
C GLU A 235 -12.09 -7.15 -16.19
N ARG A 236 -12.59 -5.93 -16.31
CA ARG A 236 -13.83 -5.44 -15.67
C ARG A 236 -15.06 -6.27 -16.01
N CYS A 237 -15.13 -6.80 -17.23
CA CYS A 237 -16.24 -7.62 -17.72
C CYS A 237 -16.12 -9.10 -17.31
N GLU A 238 -15.00 -9.53 -16.75
CA GLU A 238 -14.69 -10.93 -16.45
C GLU A 238 -14.94 -11.32 -14.98
N LEU A 239 -15.97 -10.75 -14.33
CA LEU A 239 -16.27 -11.05 -12.91
C LEU A 239 -16.52 -12.54 -12.60
N CYS A 240 -17.02 -13.31 -13.57
CA CYS A 240 -17.17 -14.76 -13.44
C CYS A 240 -15.82 -15.48 -13.40
N LYS A 241 -14.85 -15.04 -14.21
CA LYS A 241 -13.47 -15.56 -14.21
C LYS A 241 -12.77 -15.18 -12.92
N LEU A 242 -12.92 -13.94 -12.47
CA LEU A 242 -12.45 -13.48 -11.17
C LEU A 242 -12.93 -14.42 -10.05
N ARG A 243 -14.24 -14.68 -9.99
CA ARG A 243 -14.80 -15.59 -8.99
C ARG A 243 -14.16 -16.97 -9.08
N ARG A 244 -14.02 -17.53 -10.29
CA ARG A 244 -13.41 -18.85 -10.48
C ARG A 244 -12.00 -18.88 -9.89
N VAL A 245 -11.16 -17.92 -10.25
CA VAL A 245 -9.78 -17.79 -9.77
C VAL A 245 -9.73 -17.60 -8.25
N LEU A 246 -10.58 -16.75 -7.67
CA LEU A 246 -10.60 -16.54 -6.22
C LEU A 246 -11.11 -17.76 -5.45
N CYS A 247 -12.04 -18.53 -6.00
CA CYS A 247 -12.50 -19.78 -5.38
C CYS A 247 -11.45 -20.90 -5.48
N SER A 248 -10.73 -21.01 -6.59
CA SER A 248 -9.74 -22.08 -6.82
C SER A 248 -8.37 -21.75 -6.27
N GLU A 249 -7.81 -20.61 -6.66
CA GLU A 249 -6.42 -20.21 -6.39
C GLU A 249 -6.33 -19.16 -5.29
N GLY A 250 -7.42 -18.44 -5.00
CA GLY A 250 -7.47 -17.42 -3.95
C GLY A 250 -6.83 -16.08 -4.30
N THR A 251 -6.02 -16.00 -5.35
CA THR A 251 -5.28 -14.80 -5.74
C THR A 251 -4.96 -14.82 -7.24
N VAL A 252 -4.87 -13.64 -7.84
CA VAL A 252 -4.29 -13.49 -9.18
C VAL A 252 -2.76 -13.38 -9.15
N SER A 253 -2.16 -13.17 -7.98
CA SER A 253 -0.70 -13.14 -7.83
C SER A 253 -0.09 -14.49 -8.22
N THR A 254 1.13 -14.45 -8.74
CA THR A 254 1.95 -15.65 -9.00
C THR A 254 2.31 -16.38 -7.71
N ARG A 255 2.31 -15.66 -6.57
CA ARG A 255 2.55 -16.19 -5.23
C ARG A 255 1.24 -16.68 -4.62
N LYS A 256 0.97 -17.99 -4.79
CA LYS A 256 -0.25 -18.64 -4.29
C LYS A 256 -0.28 -18.77 -2.76
N PRO A 257 -1.47 -18.85 -2.14
CA PRO A 257 -1.61 -19.03 -0.71
C PRO A 257 -0.80 -20.22 -0.18
N THR A 258 -0.23 -20.09 1.02
CA THR A 258 0.74 -21.06 1.57
C THR A 258 0.13 -22.34 2.16
N TRP A 259 -1.18 -22.53 2.08
CA TRP A 259 -1.90 -23.73 2.56
C TRP A 259 -3.15 -23.99 1.72
#